data_AF-A0AAD9KFM0-F1
#
_entry.id   AF-A0AAD9KFM0-F1
#
_cell.length_a   1.000
_cell.length_b   1.000
_cell.length_c   1.000
_cell.angle_alpha   90.00
_cell.angle_beta   90.00
_cell.angle_gamma   90.00
#
_symmetry.space_group_name_H-M   'P 1'
#
loop_
_entity.id
_entity.type
_entity.pdbx_description
1 polymer ?
#
loop_
_entity_poly.entity_id
_entity_poly.type
_entity_poly.pdbx_seq_one_letter_code
_entity_poly.pdbx_strand_id
1 'polypeptide(L)'
;MFQLALSAACPVQRGYLTDGDCRWNIIAASVDDRTKEERGLEPLKENRFVIPKSRYDSIDSYLSPTSDAFNDIDLVYDKVVYQQLRDAGIDHLLAQHMAHLFIRDPISLFSERVDQDDTCDTDHFENIQSTNWQTMRFKPPPPGSCIGWRVEFRPTEVQLTDFENAAYVVFVVLLTRAILSFKLNFVMPISKVDVNMKAAQKRDAVLNEKFYFRRNITTCNTPKTCSETICCVSNQDCFPQMTINEIINGKSGEFPGLVPLIYQFLHSVDDLDVDTSCTISQYLHLIQERASGRLMTTARWMRDFITKHPEYKHDSVVTETINYDFVNECHQVLNGKPCPELLIQHKTKTNDSIPLAMKKHEQALIGLSEMSKSCDSSEDNRAKWPDCRTDDKFEDFVEEL
;
A
#
# COMPACT_ATOMS: atom_id res chain seq x y z
N MET A 1 0.23 6.39 2.90
CA MET A 1 0.20 7.20 4.14
C MET A 1 -1.20 7.71 4.45
N PHE A 2 -1.67 8.74 3.74
CA PHE A 2 -3.03 9.28 3.88
C PHE A 2 -4.13 8.20 3.74
N GLN A 3 -3.88 7.19 2.89
CA GLN A 3 -4.78 6.06 2.65
C GLN A 3 -5.09 5.23 3.91
N LEU A 4 -4.15 5.14 4.86
CA LEU A 4 -4.37 4.45 6.13
C LEU A 4 -5.48 5.16 6.92
N ALA A 5 -5.35 6.48 7.12
CA ALA A 5 -6.36 7.29 7.80
C ALA A 5 -7.70 7.28 7.07
N LEU A 6 -7.68 7.40 5.74
CA LEU A 6 -8.88 7.43 4.91
C LEU A 6 -9.67 6.12 4.91
N SER A 7 -9.00 4.98 5.13
CA SER A 7 -9.63 3.65 5.16
C SER A 7 -9.87 3.11 6.58
N ALA A 8 -9.50 3.86 7.62
CA ALA A 8 -9.65 3.50 9.03
C ALA A 8 -10.84 2.58 9.38
N ALA A 9 -10.56 1.39 9.92
CA ALA A 9 -11.58 0.38 10.22
C ALA A 9 -11.35 -0.41 11.52
N CYS A 10 -10.37 -0.04 12.36
CA CYS A 10 -9.93 -0.86 13.50
C CYS A 10 -9.85 -0.09 14.85
N PRO A 11 -10.98 0.41 15.39
CA PRO A 11 -11.02 1.22 16.62
C PRO A 11 -11.13 0.40 17.93
N VAL A 12 -11.27 -0.92 17.85
CA VAL A 12 -11.49 -1.81 19.00
C VAL A 12 -10.41 -2.89 19.04
N GLN A 13 -9.83 -3.10 20.21
CA GLN A 13 -8.81 -4.12 20.44
C GLN A 13 -9.04 -4.86 21.74
N ARG A 14 -9.07 -6.20 21.67
CA ARG A 14 -9.21 -7.08 22.84
C ARG A 14 -10.40 -6.68 23.76
N GLY A 15 -11.52 -6.27 23.15
CA GLY A 15 -12.72 -5.84 23.88
C GLY A 15 -12.66 -4.41 24.43
N TYR A 16 -11.74 -3.57 23.96
CA TYR A 16 -11.64 -2.17 24.38
C TYR A 16 -11.64 -1.22 23.19
N LEU A 17 -12.40 -0.12 23.29
CA LEU A 17 -12.22 1.03 22.42
C LEU A 17 -10.85 1.64 22.67
N THR A 18 -10.03 1.73 21.63
CA THR A 18 -8.70 2.34 21.68
C THR A 18 -8.76 3.81 21.25
N ASP A 19 -7.72 4.60 21.51
CA ASP A 19 -7.60 5.98 21.00
C ASP A 19 -6.86 6.03 19.64
N GLY A 20 -7.12 5.04 18.79
CA GLY A 20 -6.62 4.97 17.41
C GLY A 20 -7.57 4.17 16.53
N ASP A 21 -7.55 4.41 15.22
CA ASP A 21 -8.57 3.89 14.30
C ASP A 21 -8.06 2.86 13.29
N CYS A 22 -6.76 2.55 13.33
CA CYS A 22 -6.10 1.71 12.34
C CYS A 22 -5.31 0.57 12.99
N ARG A 23 -5.11 -0.52 12.25
CA ARG A 23 -4.46 -1.74 12.75
C ARG A 23 -2.93 -1.65 12.81
N TRP A 24 -2.33 -0.67 12.15
CA TRP A 24 -0.94 -0.77 11.70
C TRP A 24 0.07 -0.88 12.86
N ASN A 25 -0.08 -0.12 13.94
CA ASN A 25 0.85 -0.17 15.08
C ASN A 25 0.73 -1.50 15.85
N ILE A 26 -0.44 -2.13 15.79
CA ILE A 26 -0.71 -3.39 16.49
C ILE A 26 -0.07 -4.53 15.72
N ILE A 27 -0.21 -4.55 14.39
CA ILE A 27 0.49 -5.53 13.56
C ILE A 27 2.00 -5.32 13.70
N ALA A 28 2.48 -4.07 13.62
CA ALA A 28 3.89 -3.74 13.81
C ALA A 28 4.47 -4.32 15.12
N ALA A 29 3.73 -4.17 16.22
CA ALA A 29 4.12 -4.69 17.53
C ALA A 29 3.98 -6.22 17.66
N SER A 30 3.05 -6.84 16.93
CA SER A 30 2.78 -8.29 17.01
C SER A 30 3.90 -9.16 16.44
N VAL A 31 4.75 -8.58 15.58
CA VAL A 31 5.89 -9.25 14.93
C VAL A 31 7.19 -8.47 15.12
N ASP A 32 7.26 -7.61 16.14
CA ASP A 32 8.49 -6.90 16.51
C ASP A 32 9.42 -7.86 17.26
N ASP A 33 10.37 -8.41 16.53
CA ASP A 33 11.37 -9.36 17.01
C ASP A 33 12.59 -8.71 17.65
N ARG A 34 12.65 -7.37 17.68
CA ARG A 34 13.83 -6.66 18.18
C ARG A 34 14.08 -6.96 19.65
N THR A 35 15.32 -7.36 19.93
CA THR A 35 15.81 -7.51 21.31
C THR A 35 15.85 -6.16 22.03
N LYS A 36 16.20 -6.16 23.32
CA LYS A 36 16.44 -4.90 24.04
C LYS A 36 17.66 -4.16 23.48
N GLU A 37 18.70 -4.88 23.05
CA GLU A 37 19.88 -4.29 22.43
C GLU A 37 19.53 -3.63 21.08
N GLU A 38 18.75 -4.32 20.24
CA GLU A 38 18.32 -3.80 18.94
C GLU A 38 17.38 -2.60 19.09
N ARG A 39 16.59 -2.52 20.16
CA ARG A 39 15.79 -1.33 20.47
C ARG A 39 16.61 -0.18 21.09
N GLY A 40 17.90 -0.38 21.31
CA GLY A 40 18.78 0.60 21.98
C GLY A 40 18.47 0.81 23.46
N LEU A 41 17.76 -0.14 24.08
CA LEU A 41 17.45 -0.11 25.52
C LEU A 41 18.60 -0.66 26.37
N GLU A 42 19.45 -1.49 25.77
CA GLU A 42 20.68 -2.03 26.35
C GLU A 42 21.83 -1.88 25.33
N PRO A 43 23.10 -1.77 25.76
CA PRO A 43 24.24 -1.69 24.82
C PRO A 43 24.37 -2.98 23.99
N LEU A 44 24.80 -2.85 22.73
CA LEU A 44 25.08 -4.00 21.86
C LEU A 44 26.19 -4.88 22.45
N LYS A 45 25.92 -6.18 22.59
CA LYS A 45 26.87 -7.22 22.96
C LYS A 45 26.75 -8.43 22.03
N GLU A 46 25.53 -8.90 21.82
CA GLU A 46 25.22 -10.06 20.99
C GLU A 46 24.65 -9.62 19.63
N ASN A 47 23.85 -8.56 19.59
CA ASN A 47 23.28 -8.03 18.36
C ASN A 47 24.24 -7.08 17.63
N ARG A 48 24.06 -6.97 16.30
CA ARG A 48 24.93 -6.17 15.42
C ARG A 48 24.48 -4.73 15.23
N PHE A 49 23.19 -4.46 15.41
CA PHE A 49 22.56 -3.20 14.99
C PHE A 49 21.60 -2.67 16.06
N VAL A 50 21.55 -1.35 16.23
CA VAL A 50 20.40 -0.68 16.85
C VAL A 50 19.43 -0.33 15.74
N ILE A 51 18.22 -0.90 15.77
CA ILE A 51 17.25 -0.87 14.69
C ILE A 51 16.02 -0.04 15.10
N PRO A 52 15.75 1.10 14.43
CA PRO A 52 14.75 2.07 14.91
C PRO A 52 13.30 1.59 14.77
N LYS A 53 13.01 0.75 13.76
CA LYS A 53 11.66 0.30 13.42
C LYS A 53 11.51 -1.23 13.53
N SER A 54 10.29 -1.69 13.75
CA SER A 54 9.96 -3.13 13.62
C SER A 54 10.22 -3.59 12.18
N ARG A 55 10.38 -4.90 11.95
CA ARG A 55 10.41 -5.45 10.59
C ARG A 55 9.08 -5.28 9.85
N TYR A 56 8.01 -4.98 10.59
CA TYR A 56 6.75 -4.47 10.05
C TYR A 56 6.62 -2.97 10.38
N ASP A 57 6.86 -2.09 9.40
CA ASP A 57 6.72 -0.63 9.58
C ASP A 57 6.67 0.15 8.24
N SER A 58 6.61 1.48 8.25
CA SER A 58 6.75 2.28 7.01
C SER A 58 8.01 1.95 6.22
N ILE A 59 7.98 2.18 4.91
CA ILE A 59 9.20 2.17 4.07
C ILE A 59 10.32 3.01 4.69
N ASP A 60 11.54 2.59 4.41
CA ASP A 60 12.77 3.19 4.96
C ASP A 60 13.54 4.03 3.95
N SER A 61 13.34 3.79 2.66
CA SER A 61 14.07 4.46 1.59
C SER A 61 13.32 4.45 0.26
N TYR A 62 13.64 5.42 -0.58
CA TYR A 62 13.37 5.43 -2.01
C TYR A 62 14.46 4.68 -2.77
N LEU A 63 14.09 4.14 -3.93
CA LEU A 63 14.96 3.30 -4.76
C LEU A 63 15.56 4.06 -5.95
N SER A 64 14.92 5.15 -6.41
CA SER A 64 15.41 5.91 -7.57
C SER A 64 16.53 6.88 -7.19
N PRO A 65 17.63 6.96 -7.97
CA PRO A 65 18.68 7.95 -7.79
C PRO A 65 18.18 9.40 -7.76
N THR A 66 17.09 9.70 -8.49
CA THR A 66 16.48 11.04 -8.50
C THR A 66 15.81 11.40 -7.17
N SER A 67 15.54 10.40 -6.34
CA SER A 67 14.86 10.52 -5.06
C SER A 67 15.81 10.47 -3.85
N ASP A 68 17.13 10.35 -4.07
CA ASP A 68 18.14 10.18 -3.01
C ASP A 68 18.09 11.30 -1.97
N ALA A 69 17.91 12.55 -2.42
CA ALA A 69 17.81 13.71 -1.54
C ALA A 69 16.63 13.65 -0.54
N PHE A 70 15.67 12.74 -0.74
CA PHE A 70 14.52 12.52 0.12
C PHE A 70 14.70 11.34 1.10
N ASN A 71 15.79 10.57 0.98
CA ASN A 71 16.24 9.60 1.98
C ASN A 71 16.91 10.33 3.15
N ASP A 72 16.13 11.11 3.90
CA ASP A 72 16.62 12.04 4.93
C ASP A 72 16.66 11.44 6.35
N ILE A 73 16.69 10.12 6.46
CA ILE A 73 16.82 9.39 7.72
C ILE A 73 18.12 8.58 7.74
N ASP A 74 18.63 8.28 8.94
CA ASP A 74 19.79 7.39 9.10
C ASP A 74 19.35 5.94 8.86
N LEU A 75 19.64 5.43 7.67
CA LEU A 75 19.28 4.08 7.27
C LEU A 75 20.31 3.08 7.83
N VAL A 76 19.84 2.16 8.67
CA VAL A 76 20.65 1.05 9.18
C VAL A 76 20.67 -0.05 8.13
N TYR A 77 21.86 -0.48 7.69
CA TYR A 77 22.00 -1.56 6.71
C TYR A 77 23.28 -2.37 6.93
N ASP A 78 23.31 -3.60 6.44
CA ASP A 78 24.50 -4.46 6.51
C ASP A 78 25.53 -4.03 5.44
N LYS A 79 26.65 -3.47 5.88
CA LYS A 79 27.72 -2.98 4.99
C LYS A 79 28.37 -4.08 4.15
N VAL A 80 28.40 -5.32 4.64
CA VAL A 80 28.98 -6.46 3.91
C VAL A 80 28.05 -6.85 2.77
N VAL A 81 26.76 -7.02 3.04
CA VAL A 81 25.74 -7.30 2.02
C VAL A 81 25.67 -6.17 1.00
N TYR A 82 25.69 -4.92 1.46
CA TYR A 82 25.76 -3.76 0.59
C TYR A 82 26.95 -3.85 -0.38
N GLN A 83 28.17 -4.07 0.12
CA GLN A 83 29.36 -4.13 -0.74
C GLN A 83 29.27 -5.28 -1.75
N GLN A 84 28.78 -6.46 -1.32
CA GLN A 84 28.56 -7.60 -2.23
C GLN A 84 27.62 -7.24 -3.39
N LEU A 85 26.51 -6.56 -3.10
CA LEU A 85 25.56 -6.12 -4.13
C LEU A 85 26.17 -5.06 -5.06
N ARG A 86 26.97 -4.13 -4.52
CA ARG A 86 27.67 -3.11 -5.32
C ARG A 86 28.73 -3.73 -6.24
N ASP A 87 29.51 -4.69 -5.73
CA ASP A 87 30.50 -5.42 -6.52
C ASP A 87 29.85 -6.26 -7.63
N ALA A 88 28.61 -6.71 -7.42
CA ALA A 88 27.79 -7.38 -8.43
C ALA A 88 27.11 -6.42 -9.43
N GLY A 89 27.31 -5.10 -9.29
CA GLY A 89 26.80 -4.09 -10.23
C GLY A 89 25.40 -3.56 -9.92
N ILE A 90 24.78 -3.91 -8.79
CA ILE A 90 23.50 -3.34 -8.34
C ILE A 90 23.72 -1.89 -7.93
N ASP A 91 22.85 -0.96 -8.34
CA ASP A 91 22.96 0.49 -8.04
C ASP A 91 22.96 0.79 -6.53
N HIS A 92 23.37 2.00 -6.16
CA HIS A 92 23.60 2.36 -4.76
C HIS A 92 22.36 2.22 -3.89
N LEU A 93 21.23 2.76 -4.34
CA LEU A 93 20.02 2.84 -3.53
C LEU A 93 19.30 1.50 -3.46
N LEU A 94 19.28 0.74 -4.55
CA LEU A 94 18.75 -0.62 -4.52
C LEU A 94 19.62 -1.54 -3.66
N ALA A 95 20.94 -1.45 -3.75
CA ALA A 95 21.85 -2.21 -2.90
C ALA A 95 21.67 -1.85 -1.42
N GLN A 96 21.51 -0.57 -1.12
CA GLN A 96 21.30 -0.09 0.25
C GLN A 96 19.94 -0.55 0.81
N HIS A 97 18.88 -0.49 0.00
CA HIS A 97 17.56 -1.02 0.36
C HIS A 97 17.63 -2.51 0.69
N MET A 98 18.24 -3.33 -0.19
CA MET A 98 18.38 -4.76 0.06
C MET A 98 19.22 -5.03 1.30
N ALA A 99 20.36 -4.35 1.46
CA ALA A 99 21.20 -4.48 2.65
C ALA A 99 20.49 -4.07 3.94
N HIS A 100 19.50 -3.17 3.88
CA HIS A 100 18.63 -2.84 5.01
C HIS A 100 17.70 -4.00 5.36
N LEU A 101 17.06 -4.66 4.38
CA LEU A 101 16.19 -5.81 4.64
C LEU A 101 16.96 -6.97 5.32
N PHE A 102 18.23 -7.14 4.96
CA PHE A 102 19.13 -8.19 5.45
C PHE A 102 19.75 -7.90 6.82
N ILE A 103 19.38 -6.80 7.51
CA ILE A 103 19.71 -6.63 8.93
C ILE A 103 18.85 -7.53 9.84
N ARG A 104 17.84 -8.20 9.28
CA ARG A 104 16.91 -9.08 9.99
C ARG A 104 17.33 -10.53 9.85
N ASP A 105 17.12 -11.28 10.93
CA ASP A 105 17.27 -12.73 10.91
C ASP A 105 16.06 -13.41 10.24
N PRO A 106 16.26 -14.58 9.61
CA PRO A 106 15.17 -15.43 9.17
C PRO A 106 14.43 -15.99 10.39
N ILE A 107 13.11 -15.83 10.40
CA ILE A 107 12.25 -16.24 11.54
C ILE A 107 11.50 -17.55 11.30
N SER A 108 11.58 -18.09 10.08
CA SER A 108 10.96 -19.37 9.72
C SER A 108 11.73 -20.00 8.56
N LEU A 109 12.39 -21.14 8.79
CA LEU A 109 13.07 -21.91 7.75
C LEU A 109 12.77 -23.40 7.97
N PHE A 110 12.30 -24.08 6.92
CA PHE A 110 12.08 -25.52 6.97
C PHE A 110 13.38 -26.27 6.73
N SER A 111 13.56 -27.39 7.42
CA SER A 111 14.78 -28.22 7.34
C SER A 111 15.10 -28.68 5.92
N GLU A 112 14.06 -28.95 5.14
CA GLU A 112 14.10 -29.40 3.75
C GLU A 112 14.51 -28.30 2.78
N ARG A 113 14.53 -27.04 3.24
CA ARG A 113 14.85 -25.84 2.45
C ARG A 113 16.16 -25.19 2.89
N VAL A 114 16.96 -25.87 3.74
CA VAL A 114 18.27 -25.36 4.17
C VAL A 114 19.23 -25.26 2.99
N ASP A 115 19.32 -26.32 2.19
CA ASP A 115 20.15 -26.36 0.98
C ASP A 115 19.25 -26.16 -0.25
N GLN A 116 19.65 -25.27 -1.16
CA GLN A 116 18.90 -24.90 -2.38
C GLN A 116 19.85 -24.70 -3.57
N ASP A 117 19.30 -24.72 -4.78
CA ASP A 117 20.01 -24.29 -5.98
C ASP A 117 19.72 -22.82 -6.26
N ASP A 118 20.65 -21.93 -5.86
CA ASP A 118 20.53 -20.48 -6.02
C ASP A 118 20.35 -20.01 -7.48
N THR A 119 20.56 -20.88 -8.47
CA THR A 119 20.31 -20.56 -9.89
C THR A 119 18.85 -20.72 -10.30
N CYS A 120 18.07 -21.47 -9.52
CA CYS A 120 16.67 -21.81 -9.80
C CYS A 120 15.73 -21.34 -8.68
N ASP A 121 16.19 -21.37 -7.43
CA ASP A 121 15.39 -21.13 -6.24
C ASP A 121 15.65 -19.74 -5.64
N THR A 122 14.61 -19.13 -5.09
CA THR A 122 14.70 -17.83 -4.40
C THR A 122 14.15 -17.88 -2.98
N ASP A 123 13.91 -19.07 -2.40
CA ASP A 123 13.24 -19.17 -1.11
C ASP A 123 14.09 -18.56 0.02
N HIS A 124 15.42 -18.64 -0.04
CA HIS A 124 16.30 -17.96 0.93
C HIS A 124 16.15 -16.44 0.87
N PHE A 125 16.10 -15.86 -0.34
CA PHE A 125 15.82 -14.43 -0.51
C PHE A 125 14.41 -14.08 -0.02
N GLU A 126 13.41 -14.87 -0.42
CA GLU A 126 12.02 -14.67 -0.01
C GLU A 126 11.82 -14.84 1.49
N ASN A 127 12.64 -15.62 2.19
CA ASN A 127 12.60 -15.72 3.65
C ASN A 127 12.78 -14.35 4.31
N ILE A 128 13.75 -13.57 3.84
CA ILE A 128 14.00 -12.21 4.32
C ILE A 128 13.01 -11.21 3.72
N GLN A 129 12.81 -11.24 2.40
CA GLN A 129 11.95 -10.28 1.71
C GLN A 129 10.49 -10.36 2.16
N SER A 130 9.94 -11.58 2.25
CA SER A 130 8.54 -11.78 2.61
C SER A 130 8.23 -11.41 4.05
N THR A 131 9.24 -11.41 4.94
CA THR A 131 9.13 -11.10 6.37
C THR A 131 9.62 -9.69 6.74
N ASN A 132 9.97 -8.87 5.75
CA ASN A 132 10.02 -7.42 5.90
C ASN A 132 8.70 -6.85 5.38
N TRP A 133 7.81 -6.43 6.28
CA TRP A 133 6.44 -6.05 5.96
C TRP A 133 6.26 -4.54 5.99
N GLN A 134 6.59 -3.89 4.87
CA GLN A 134 6.52 -2.44 4.78
C GLN A 134 5.17 -1.92 4.27
N THR A 135 4.97 -0.59 4.26
CA THR A 135 3.79 0.06 3.62
C THR A 135 3.77 -0.15 2.11
N MET A 136 4.92 -0.35 1.50
CA MET A 136 5.08 -0.75 0.10
C MET A 136 6.06 -1.92 0.04
N ARG A 137 5.94 -2.79 -0.97
CA ARG A 137 6.93 -3.85 -1.20
C ARG A 137 7.33 -3.87 -2.67
N PHE A 138 8.63 -3.75 -2.91
CA PHE A 138 9.23 -3.99 -4.21
C PHE A 138 9.42 -5.50 -4.41
N LYS A 139 8.84 -6.08 -5.47
CA LYS A 139 8.84 -7.53 -5.69
C LYS A 139 9.61 -7.85 -6.97
N PRO A 140 10.81 -8.43 -6.87
CA PRO A 140 11.53 -8.97 -8.01
C PRO A 140 10.71 -10.01 -8.79
N PRO A 141 11.01 -10.19 -10.08
CA PRO A 141 10.40 -11.26 -10.87
C PRO A 141 10.84 -12.63 -10.33
N PRO A 142 9.91 -13.60 -10.17
CA PRO A 142 10.29 -14.98 -9.88
C PRO A 142 11.11 -15.59 -11.04
N PRO A 143 12.14 -16.40 -10.75
CA PRO A 143 12.93 -17.08 -11.78
C PRO A 143 12.04 -17.90 -12.72
N GLY A 144 12.37 -17.90 -14.01
CA GLY A 144 11.66 -18.71 -15.02
C GLY A 144 10.19 -18.34 -15.27
N SER A 145 9.69 -17.23 -14.73
CA SER A 145 8.30 -16.79 -14.90
C SER A 145 8.16 -15.60 -15.86
N CYS A 146 6.96 -15.40 -16.43
CA CYS A 146 6.63 -14.21 -17.22
C CYS A 146 6.22 -13.00 -16.37
N ILE A 147 6.28 -13.12 -15.04
CA ILE A 147 5.88 -12.06 -14.12
C ILE A 147 7.03 -11.06 -14.00
N GLY A 148 6.77 -9.78 -14.29
CA GLY A 148 7.75 -8.71 -14.17
C GLY A 148 7.92 -8.17 -12.73
N TRP A 149 8.67 -7.05 -12.63
CA TRP A 149 8.81 -6.27 -11.41
C TRP A 149 7.46 -5.73 -10.95
N ARG A 150 7.16 -5.85 -9.66
CA ARG A 150 5.88 -5.42 -9.09
C ARG A 150 6.10 -4.56 -7.87
N VAL A 151 5.12 -3.71 -7.61
CA VAL A 151 5.01 -2.95 -6.37
C VAL A 151 3.70 -3.35 -5.69
N GLU A 152 3.77 -3.72 -4.42
CA GLU A 152 2.61 -4.03 -3.59
C GLU A 152 2.29 -2.83 -2.69
N PHE A 153 1.05 -2.34 -2.75
CA PHE A 153 0.55 -1.25 -1.91
C PHE A 153 -0.23 -1.84 -0.72
N ARG A 154 0.27 -1.63 0.51
CA ARG A 154 -0.13 -2.41 1.70
C ARG A 154 -0.87 -1.67 2.85
N PRO A 155 -1.00 -0.32 2.90
CA PRO A 155 -1.52 0.35 4.10
C PRO A 155 -3.05 0.29 4.26
N THR A 156 -3.82 0.00 3.21
CA THR A 156 -5.29 0.08 3.25
C THR A 156 -5.89 -0.90 4.27
N GLU A 157 -6.85 -0.45 5.08
CA GLU A 157 -7.67 -1.31 5.94
C GLU A 157 -8.76 -2.01 5.11
N VAL A 158 -9.12 -3.23 5.49
CA VAL A 158 -10.26 -3.92 4.87
C VAL A 158 -11.57 -3.24 5.29
N GLN A 159 -12.50 -3.13 4.36
CA GLN A 159 -13.81 -2.50 4.55
C GLN A 159 -14.90 -3.53 4.71
N LEU A 160 -16.06 -3.09 5.20
CA LEU A 160 -17.20 -3.98 5.46
C LEU A 160 -17.71 -4.64 4.16
N THR A 161 -17.95 -3.86 3.11
CA THR A 161 -18.56 -4.34 1.86
C THR A 161 -17.58 -4.48 0.70
N ASP A 162 -17.90 -5.37 -0.24
CA ASP A 162 -17.15 -5.54 -1.49
C ASP A 162 -17.11 -4.26 -2.32
N PHE A 163 -18.19 -3.47 -2.30
CA PHE A 163 -18.25 -2.17 -2.98
C PHE A 163 -17.18 -1.20 -2.46
N GLU A 164 -17.03 -1.08 -1.13
CA GLU A 164 -16.02 -0.21 -0.53
C GLU A 164 -14.60 -0.71 -0.82
N ASN A 165 -14.37 -2.03 -0.71
CA ASN A 165 -13.08 -2.64 -1.01
C ASN A 165 -12.69 -2.43 -2.49
N ALA A 166 -13.63 -2.64 -3.42
CA ALA A 166 -13.45 -2.36 -4.84
C ALA A 166 -13.16 -0.87 -5.09
N ALA A 167 -13.84 0.04 -4.39
CA ALA A 167 -13.61 1.47 -4.55
C ALA A 167 -12.17 1.88 -4.23
N TYR A 168 -11.61 1.39 -3.13
CA TYR A 168 -10.21 1.67 -2.78
C TYR A 168 -9.21 1.03 -3.72
N VAL A 169 -9.47 -0.20 -4.19
CA VAL A 169 -8.62 -0.87 -5.18
C VAL A 169 -8.60 -0.07 -6.49
N VAL A 170 -9.78 0.28 -7.01
CA VAL A 170 -9.93 1.05 -8.25
C VAL A 170 -9.28 2.43 -8.11
N PHE A 171 -9.42 3.09 -6.95
CA PHE A 171 -8.76 4.36 -6.68
C PHE A 171 -7.24 4.27 -6.77
N VAL A 172 -6.62 3.27 -6.12
CA VAL A 172 -5.16 3.08 -6.20
C VAL A 172 -4.73 2.78 -7.64
N VAL A 173 -5.46 1.90 -8.35
CA VAL A 173 -5.15 1.58 -9.77
C VAL A 173 -5.24 2.84 -10.63
N LEU A 174 -6.33 3.60 -10.57
CA LEU A 174 -6.50 4.80 -11.38
C LEU A 174 -5.50 5.90 -11.01
N LEU A 175 -5.17 6.04 -9.72
CA LEU A 175 -4.16 6.99 -9.28
C LEU A 175 -2.78 6.64 -9.84
N THR A 176 -2.37 5.36 -9.82
CA THR A 176 -1.10 4.94 -10.41
C THR A 176 -1.06 5.19 -11.92
N ARG A 177 -2.17 4.96 -12.64
CA ARG A 177 -2.27 5.29 -14.07
C ARG A 177 -2.16 6.78 -14.32
N ALA A 178 -2.83 7.62 -13.53
CA ALA A 178 -2.72 9.06 -13.63
C ALA A 178 -1.29 9.55 -13.34
N ILE A 179 -0.62 8.98 -12.33
CA ILE A 179 0.78 9.29 -12.00
C ILE A 179 1.69 9.05 -13.21
N LEU A 180 1.60 7.87 -13.81
CA LEU A 180 2.44 7.48 -14.96
C LEU A 180 2.10 8.31 -16.21
N SER A 181 0.82 8.43 -16.54
CA SER A 181 0.38 9.16 -17.74
C SER A 181 0.72 10.64 -17.71
N PHE A 182 0.66 11.27 -16.52
CA PHE A 182 0.96 12.69 -16.36
C PHE A 182 2.39 12.96 -15.87
N LYS A 183 3.19 11.92 -15.66
CA LYS A 183 4.56 12.00 -15.14
C LYS A 183 4.62 12.85 -13.86
N LEU A 184 3.69 12.55 -12.95
CA LEU A 184 3.58 13.23 -11.66
C LEU A 184 4.62 12.66 -10.71
N ASN A 185 5.12 13.50 -9.80
CA ASN A 185 6.07 13.09 -8.78
C ASN A 185 5.51 13.44 -7.40
N PHE A 186 5.33 12.42 -6.57
CA PHE A 186 4.81 12.50 -5.20
C PHE A 186 5.87 12.25 -4.12
N VAL A 187 7.14 12.15 -4.51
CA VAL A 187 8.27 11.90 -3.60
C VAL A 187 8.37 13.03 -2.57
N MET A 188 8.62 12.65 -1.33
CA MET A 188 8.75 13.56 -0.20
C MET A 188 9.72 12.98 0.83
N PRO A 189 10.35 13.79 1.70
CA PRO A 189 11.31 13.29 2.67
C PRO A 189 10.74 12.15 3.54
N ILE A 190 11.48 11.05 3.69
CA ILE A 190 11.08 9.87 4.48
C ILE A 190 10.72 10.26 5.92
N SER A 191 11.43 11.22 6.52
CA SER A 191 11.11 11.74 7.84
C SER A 191 9.67 12.28 7.95
N LYS A 192 9.14 12.88 6.88
CA LYS A 192 7.76 13.38 6.81
C LYS A 192 6.76 12.26 6.54
N VAL A 193 7.17 11.23 5.80
CA VAL A 193 6.41 9.98 5.65
C VAL A 193 6.20 9.36 7.04
N ASP A 194 7.24 9.26 7.86
CA ASP A 194 7.13 8.70 9.22
C ASP A 194 6.23 9.54 10.14
N VAL A 195 6.29 10.86 10.05
CA VAL A 195 5.33 11.73 10.76
C VAL A 195 3.90 11.46 10.31
N ASN A 196 3.67 11.30 9.00
CA ASN A 196 2.36 10.95 8.46
C ASN A 196 1.87 9.58 8.93
N MET A 197 2.74 8.57 9.11
CA MET A 197 2.35 7.26 9.63
C MET A 197 1.77 7.40 11.04
N LYS A 198 2.45 8.17 11.89
CA LYS A 198 2.03 8.41 13.28
C LYS A 198 0.71 9.17 13.33
N ALA A 199 0.54 10.19 12.49
CA ALA A 199 -0.70 10.95 12.40
C ALA A 199 -1.89 10.09 11.94
N ALA A 200 -1.67 9.20 10.96
CA ALA A 200 -2.74 8.41 10.34
C ALA A 200 -3.44 7.43 11.30
N GLN A 201 -2.77 7.05 12.39
CA GLN A 201 -3.30 6.09 13.37
C GLN A 201 -4.29 6.70 14.34
N LYS A 202 -4.23 8.01 14.54
CA LYS A 202 -5.00 8.70 15.58
C LYS A 202 -6.51 8.58 15.31
N ARG A 203 -7.29 8.61 16.38
CA ARG A 203 -8.75 8.64 16.28
C ARG A 203 -9.23 9.83 15.45
N ASP A 204 -10.15 9.57 14.53
CA ASP A 204 -10.72 10.53 13.58
C ASP A 204 -9.64 11.29 12.77
N ALA A 205 -8.48 10.68 12.53
CA ALA A 205 -7.36 11.31 11.79
C ALA A 205 -7.76 11.81 10.40
N VAL A 206 -8.73 11.14 9.75
CA VAL A 206 -9.27 11.56 8.45
C VAL A 206 -9.85 12.98 8.48
N LEU A 207 -10.40 13.41 9.61
CA LEU A 207 -11.03 14.73 9.79
C LEU A 207 -10.14 15.72 10.55
N ASN A 208 -9.39 15.22 11.54
CA ASN A 208 -8.76 16.08 12.54
C ASN A 208 -7.26 16.27 12.33
N GLU A 209 -6.59 15.40 11.59
CA GLU A 209 -5.15 15.46 11.40
C GLU A 209 -4.79 16.08 10.05
N LYS A 210 -3.54 16.56 9.97
CA LYS A 210 -2.96 17.06 8.73
C LYS A 210 -1.69 16.30 8.40
N PHE A 211 -1.49 16.08 7.10
CA PHE A 211 -0.45 15.25 6.56
C PHE A 211 0.47 16.10 5.70
N TYR A 212 1.78 15.94 5.88
CA TYR A 212 2.74 16.48 4.94
C TYR A 212 2.46 15.93 3.56
N PHE A 213 2.28 16.80 2.58
CA PHE A 213 1.95 16.41 1.22
C PHE A 213 2.70 17.28 0.22
N ARG A 214 3.17 16.71 -0.88
CA ARG A 214 3.88 17.49 -1.89
C ARG A 214 2.90 18.40 -2.62
N ARG A 215 3.13 19.72 -2.54
CA ARG A 215 2.28 20.70 -3.23
C ARG A 215 2.49 20.66 -4.75
N ASN A 216 3.75 20.71 -5.16
CA ASN A 216 4.13 20.77 -6.58
C ASN A 216 4.41 19.36 -7.09
N ILE A 217 3.43 18.75 -7.73
CA ILE A 217 3.49 17.35 -8.18
C ILE A 217 3.87 17.19 -9.66
N THR A 218 3.97 18.27 -10.43
CA THR A 218 4.31 18.19 -11.86
C THR A 218 5.78 18.35 -12.12
N THR A 219 6.23 17.72 -13.19
CA THR A 219 7.62 17.70 -13.63
C THR A 219 7.79 18.50 -14.92
N CYS A 220 9.03 18.70 -15.37
CA CYS A 220 9.32 19.28 -16.69
C CYS A 220 8.72 18.47 -17.85
N ASN A 221 8.42 17.18 -17.61
CA ASN A 221 7.86 16.26 -18.58
C ASN A 221 6.33 16.12 -18.48
N THR A 222 5.68 16.78 -17.52
CA THR A 222 4.22 16.74 -17.41
C THR A 222 3.58 17.40 -18.64
N PRO A 223 2.58 16.77 -19.31
CA PRO A 223 1.92 17.34 -20.47
C PRO A 223 1.34 18.74 -20.20
N LYS A 224 1.51 19.66 -21.16
CA LYS A 224 1.07 21.06 -20.99
C LYS A 224 -0.43 21.21 -20.72
N THR A 225 -1.24 20.31 -21.27
CA THR A 225 -2.69 20.20 -21.01
C THR A 225 -3.02 19.88 -19.56
N CYS A 226 -2.08 19.30 -18.82
CA CYS A 226 -2.17 19.06 -17.38
C CYS A 226 -1.52 20.19 -16.57
N SER A 227 -0.67 21.00 -17.20
CA SER A 227 0.10 22.08 -16.58
C SER A 227 -0.68 23.38 -16.34
N GLU A 228 -1.81 23.57 -17.02
CA GLU A 228 -2.67 24.76 -16.83
C GLU A 228 -3.24 24.84 -15.40
N THR A 229 -3.16 23.76 -14.62
CA THR A 229 -3.61 23.66 -13.22
C THR A 229 -2.47 23.83 -12.19
N ILE A 230 -1.21 24.09 -12.58
CA ILE A 230 -0.10 24.13 -11.62
C ILE A 230 0.49 25.52 -11.38
N CYS A 231 0.49 25.83 -10.07
CA CYS A 231 1.40 26.69 -9.32
C CYS A 231 2.78 26.85 -9.98
N CYS A 232 2.89 27.85 -10.83
CA CYS A 232 4.14 28.32 -11.37
C CYS A 232 5.06 28.85 -10.24
N VAL A 233 6.35 28.54 -10.33
CA VAL A 233 7.49 29.38 -9.91
C VAL A 233 8.01 29.37 -8.45
N SER A 234 8.10 28.20 -7.79
CA SER A 234 9.21 28.05 -6.84
C SER A 234 9.90 26.70 -7.01
N ASN A 235 11.17 26.73 -7.44
CA ASN A 235 12.11 25.60 -7.49
C ASN A 235 12.43 25.00 -6.10
N GLN A 236 11.60 25.25 -5.09
CA GLN A 236 11.73 24.67 -3.77
C GLN A 236 10.58 23.68 -3.57
N ASP A 237 10.93 22.42 -3.41
CA ASP A 237 10.00 21.39 -2.99
C ASP A 237 9.33 21.81 -1.68
N CYS A 238 8.02 22.00 -1.73
CA CYS A 238 7.21 22.44 -0.60
C CYS A 238 6.29 21.31 -0.15
N PHE A 239 6.39 20.96 1.13
CA PHE A 239 5.60 19.93 1.79
C PHE A 239 4.69 20.57 2.86
N PRO A 240 3.63 21.31 2.50
CA PRO A 240 2.66 21.78 3.49
C PRO A 240 1.94 20.61 4.16
N GLN A 241 1.37 20.88 5.33
CA GLN A 241 0.41 19.96 5.94
C GLN A 241 -1.00 20.23 5.39
N MET A 242 -1.63 19.19 4.86
CA MET A 242 -2.98 19.21 4.27
C MET A 242 -3.89 18.20 4.97
N THR A 243 -5.18 18.52 5.09
CA THR A 243 -6.21 17.57 5.53
C THR A 243 -6.42 16.49 4.45
N ILE A 244 -7.01 15.36 4.83
CA ILE A 244 -7.36 14.32 3.84
C ILE A 244 -8.35 14.86 2.80
N ASN A 245 -9.30 15.72 3.22
CA ASN A 245 -10.21 16.39 2.29
C ASN A 245 -9.46 17.20 1.23
N GLU A 246 -8.48 18.02 1.63
CA GLU A 246 -7.68 18.83 0.70
C GLU A 246 -6.84 17.95 -0.24
N ILE A 247 -6.32 16.82 0.25
CA ILE A 247 -5.56 15.86 -0.58
C ILE A 247 -6.47 15.17 -1.60
N ILE A 248 -7.65 14.68 -1.18
CA ILE A 248 -8.54 13.89 -2.04
C ILE A 248 -9.32 14.79 -3.00
N ASN A 249 -9.96 15.84 -2.47
CA ASN A 249 -10.89 16.70 -3.19
C ASN A 249 -10.24 17.98 -3.74
N GLY A 250 -9.02 18.28 -3.31
CA GLY A 250 -8.30 19.48 -3.72
C GLY A 250 -8.49 20.66 -2.77
N LYS A 251 -7.67 21.68 -2.99
CA LYS A 251 -7.69 22.95 -2.29
C LYS A 251 -7.51 24.05 -3.33
N SER A 252 -8.55 24.86 -3.53
CA SER A 252 -8.59 25.90 -4.57
C SER A 252 -7.33 26.77 -4.54
N GLY A 253 -6.67 26.90 -5.68
CA GLY A 253 -5.44 27.68 -5.85
C GLY A 253 -4.17 27.09 -5.23
N GLU A 254 -4.24 25.95 -4.54
CA GLU A 254 -3.09 25.33 -3.86
C GLU A 254 -2.78 23.90 -4.31
N PHE A 255 -3.80 23.05 -4.47
CA PHE A 255 -3.62 21.65 -4.87
C PHE A 255 -4.85 21.15 -5.64
N PRO A 256 -4.69 20.48 -6.79
CA PRO A 256 -5.83 20.05 -7.61
C PRO A 256 -6.72 18.99 -6.94
N GLY A 257 -6.15 18.13 -6.09
CA GLY A 257 -6.85 16.98 -5.51
C GLY A 257 -6.61 15.69 -6.29
N LEU A 258 -6.49 14.57 -5.59
CA LEU A 258 -6.24 13.26 -6.22
C LEU A 258 -7.42 12.76 -7.06
N VAL A 259 -8.65 12.95 -6.60
CA VAL A 259 -9.84 12.54 -7.35
C VAL A 259 -10.05 13.41 -8.60
N PRO A 260 -9.93 14.75 -8.54
CA PRO A 260 -9.90 15.59 -9.74
C PRO A 260 -8.83 15.18 -10.77
N LEU A 261 -7.62 14.82 -10.34
CA LEU A 261 -6.57 14.31 -11.24
C LEU A 261 -6.97 12.99 -11.90
N ILE A 262 -7.61 12.07 -11.17
CA ILE A 262 -8.12 10.83 -11.73
C ILE A 262 -9.20 11.11 -12.78
N TYR A 263 -10.14 12.04 -12.53
CA TYR A 263 -11.13 12.42 -13.53
C TYR A 263 -10.47 13.02 -14.79
N GLN A 264 -9.44 13.84 -14.63
CA GLN A 264 -8.66 14.35 -15.76
C GLN A 264 -8.00 13.23 -16.56
N PHE A 265 -7.46 12.22 -15.88
CA PHE A 265 -6.91 11.03 -16.54
C PHE A 265 -8.00 10.26 -17.30
N LEU A 266 -9.16 10.00 -16.69
CA LEU A 266 -10.26 9.29 -17.33
C LEU A 266 -10.78 10.01 -18.58
N HIS A 267 -10.80 11.35 -18.59
CA HIS A 267 -11.15 12.12 -19.79
C HIS A 267 -10.12 12.01 -20.92
N SER A 268 -8.89 11.61 -20.62
CA SER A 268 -7.83 11.39 -21.63
C SER A 268 -7.81 9.97 -22.19
N VAL A 269 -8.58 9.04 -21.61
CA VAL A 269 -8.69 7.66 -22.07
C VAL A 269 -9.74 7.58 -23.18
N ASP A 270 -9.30 7.28 -24.40
CA ASP A 270 -10.20 6.98 -25.51
C ASP A 270 -11.00 5.69 -25.22
N ASP A 271 -12.27 5.65 -25.66
CA ASP A 271 -13.17 4.48 -25.58
C ASP A 271 -13.61 4.01 -24.17
N LEU A 272 -13.63 4.87 -23.16
CA LEU A 272 -14.27 4.55 -21.87
C LEU A 272 -15.80 4.49 -22.02
N ASP A 273 -16.40 3.31 -21.81
CA ASP A 273 -17.85 3.16 -21.87
C ASP A 273 -18.57 3.86 -20.69
N VAL A 274 -19.80 4.27 -20.95
CA VAL A 274 -20.61 5.06 -20.00
C VAL A 274 -20.86 4.30 -18.70
N ASP A 275 -21.09 2.98 -18.76
CA ASP A 275 -21.42 2.19 -17.59
C ASP A 275 -20.20 2.03 -16.66
N THR A 276 -19.01 1.80 -17.24
CA THR A 276 -17.74 1.79 -16.50
C THR A 276 -17.48 3.15 -15.88
N SER A 277 -17.67 4.25 -16.63
CA SER A 277 -17.51 5.62 -16.12
C SER A 277 -18.46 5.92 -14.94
N CYS A 278 -19.72 5.51 -15.03
CA CYS A 278 -20.68 5.66 -13.93
C CYS A 278 -20.29 4.83 -12.70
N THR A 279 -19.74 3.63 -12.89
CA THR A 279 -19.30 2.77 -11.78
C THR A 279 -18.08 3.38 -11.08
N ILE A 280 -17.08 3.81 -11.84
CA ILE A 280 -15.90 4.50 -11.32
C ILE A 280 -16.31 5.78 -10.57
N SER A 281 -17.23 6.57 -11.12
CA SER A 281 -17.71 7.79 -10.49
C SER A 281 -18.34 7.53 -9.11
N GLN A 282 -19.08 6.42 -8.95
CA GLN A 282 -19.63 6.02 -7.65
C GLN A 282 -18.52 5.64 -6.65
N TYR A 283 -17.50 4.91 -7.09
CA TYR A 283 -16.34 4.57 -6.24
C TYR A 283 -15.58 5.82 -5.79
N LEU A 284 -15.28 6.73 -6.71
CA LEU A 284 -14.60 7.97 -6.38
C LEU A 284 -15.46 8.83 -5.45
N HIS A 285 -16.78 8.91 -5.69
CA HIS A 285 -17.69 9.65 -4.83
C HIS A 285 -17.68 9.14 -3.37
N LEU A 286 -17.66 7.83 -3.14
CA LEU A 286 -17.50 7.27 -1.78
C LEU A 286 -16.23 7.81 -1.09
N ILE A 287 -15.11 7.85 -1.81
CA ILE A 287 -13.82 8.31 -1.29
C ILE A 287 -13.85 9.81 -1.00
N GLN A 288 -14.46 10.61 -1.88
CA GLN A 288 -14.63 12.05 -1.70
C GLN A 288 -15.49 12.38 -0.47
N GLU A 289 -16.60 11.66 -0.29
CA GLU A 289 -17.52 11.86 0.83
C GLU A 289 -16.90 11.45 2.18
N ARG A 290 -16.09 10.38 2.21
CA ARG A 290 -15.30 10.02 3.40
C ARG A 290 -14.23 11.05 3.72
N ALA A 291 -13.50 11.49 2.71
CA ALA A 291 -12.44 12.49 2.89
C ALA A 291 -12.99 13.82 3.42
N SER A 292 -14.20 14.21 3.01
CA SER A 292 -14.87 15.42 3.49
C SER A 292 -15.60 15.27 4.83
N GLY A 293 -15.74 14.03 5.33
CA GLY A 293 -16.49 13.72 6.56
C GLY A 293 -18.00 13.69 6.42
N ARG A 294 -18.53 13.77 5.19
CA ARG A 294 -19.97 13.56 4.93
C ARG A 294 -20.37 12.11 5.12
N LEU A 295 -19.46 11.18 4.83
CA LEU A 295 -19.57 9.78 5.21
C LEU A 295 -18.55 9.42 6.28
N MET A 296 -18.95 8.51 7.17
CA MET A 296 -18.07 7.96 8.19
C MET A 296 -17.07 6.99 7.58
N THR A 297 -15.90 6.89 8.21
CA THR A 297 -15.07 5.70 8.08
C THR A 297 -15.71 4.54 8.84
N THR A 298 -15.34 3.30 8.48
CA THR A 298 -15.80 2.10 9.21
C THR A 298 -15.43 2.18 10.70
N ALA A 299 -14.25 2.73 11.03
CA ALA A 299 -13.85 2.95 12.42
C ALA A 299 -14.79 3.93 13.15
N ARG A 300 -15.11 5.07 12.53
CA ARG A 300 -16.02 6.04 13.13
C ARG A 300 -17.42 5.46 13.32
N TRP A 301 -17.94 4.74 12.33
CA TRP A 301 -19.23 4.07 12.40
C TRP A 301 -19.28 3.03 13.53
N MET A 302 -18.24 2.20 13.66
CA MET A 302 -18.12 1.23 14.76
C MET A 302 -18.08 1.92 16.13
N ARG A 303 -17.33 3.02 16.27
CA ARG A 303 -17.33 3.81 17.52
C ARG A 303 -18.70 4.37 17.84
N ASP A 304 -19.39 4.92 16.85
CA ASP A 304 -20.72 5.48 17.00
C ASP A 304 -21.74 4.42 17.42
N PHE A 305 -21.66 3.22 16.84
CA PHE A 305 -22.50 2.09 17.23
C PHE A 305 -22.27 1.72 18.71
N ILE A 306 -21.01 1.48 19.08
CA ILE A 306 -20.64 1.04 20.44
C ILE A 306 -21.02 2.11 21.47
N THR A 307 -20.67 3.37 21.22
CA THR A 307 -20.87 4.46 22.20
C THR A 307 -22.34 4.82 22.40
N LYS A 308 -23.21 4.50 21.43
CA LYS A 308 -24.67 4.67 21.54
C LYS A 308 -25.38 3.41 22.04
N HIS A 309 -24.67 2.30 22.22
CA HIS A 309 -25.27 1.04 22.64
C HIS A 309 -25.81 1.14 24.09
N PRO A 310 -27.03 0.65 24.39
CA PRO A 310 -27.63 0.78 25.74
C PRO A 310 -26.80 0.18 26.88
N GLU A 311 -26.05 -0.89 26.60
CA GLU A 311 -25.17 -1.54 27.58
C GLU A 311 -23.80 -0.85 27.76
N TYR A 312 -23.46 0.13 26.93
CA TYR A 312 -22.15 0.76 27.00
C TYR A 312 -22.07 1.69 28.22
N LYS A 313 -21.09 1.43 29.10
CA LYS A 313 -20.96 2.11 30.40
C LYS A 313 -20.01 3.31 30.38
N HIS A 314 -19.61 3.77 29.19
CA HIS A 314 -18.61 4.83 29.01
C HIS A 314 -17.25 4.52 29.67
N ASP A 315 -16.91 3.23 29.77
CA ASP A 315 -15.69 2.70 30.40
C ASP A 315 -14.70 2.11 29.36
N SER A 316 -14.93 2.40 28.07
CA SER A 316 -14.22 1.83 26.93
C SER A 316 -14.35 0.32 26.77
N VAL A 317 -15.17 -0.38 27.56
CA VAL A 317 -15.35 -1.83 27.45
C VAL A 317 -16.40 -2.15 26.39
N VAL A 318 -16.04 -3.02 25.45
CA VAL A 318 -16.92 -3.62 24.46
C VAL A 318 -17.27 -5.02 24.95
N THR A 319 -18.45 -5.17 25.54
CA THR A 319 -18.94 -6.45 26.07
C THR A 319 -19.29 -7.42 24.94
N GLU A 320 -19.45 -8.70 25.27
CA GLU A 320 -19.90 -9.72 24.32
C GLU A 320 -21.24 -9.36 23.67
N THR A 321 -22.18 -8.79 24.43
CA THR A 321 -23.46 -8.30 23.91
C THR A 321 -23.26 -7.21 22.86
N ILE A 322 -22.48 -6.16 23.19
CA ILE A 322 -22.22 -5.05 22.25
C ILE A 322 -21.57 -5.59 20.99
N ASN A 323 -20.60 -6.50 21.13
CA ASN A 323 -19.91 -7.11 19.99
C ASN A 323 -20.87 -7.97 19.14
N TYR A 324 -21.71 -8.78 19.77
CA TYR A 324 -22.72 -9.60 19.08
C TYR A 324 -23.68 -8.73 18.27
N ASP A 325 -24.21 -7.66 18.87
CA ASP A 325 -25.13 -6.74 18.21
C ASP A 325 -24.46 -5.98 17.07
N PHE A 326 -23.19 -5.58 17.23
CA PHE A 326 -22.42 -4.95 16.16
C PHE A 326 -22.17 -5.90 14.97
N VAL A 327 -21.79 -7.16 15.24
CA VAL A 327 -21.59 -8.16 14.17
C VAL A 327 -22.91 -8.46 13.44
N ASN A 328 -24.03 -8.51 14.16
CA ASN A 328 -25.35 -8.62 13.54
C ASN A 328 -25.70 -7.41 12.68
N GLU A 329 -25.36 -6.20 13.12
CA GLU A 329 -25.54 -4.97 12.34
C GLU A 329 -24.73 -5.03 11.05
N CYS A 330 -23.44 -5.40 11.12
CA CYS A 330 -22.60 -5.66 9.95
C CYS A 330 -23.24 -6.68 8.99
N HIS A 331 -23.75 -7.80 9.52
CA HIS A 331 -24.41 -8.82 8.72
C HIS A 331 -25.66 -8.29 8.02
N GLN A 332 -26.48 -7.48 8.70
CA GLN A 332 -27.66 -6.87 8.08
C GLN A 332 -27.28 -5.90 6.95
N VAL A 333 -26.25 -5.08 7.14
CA VAL A 333 -25.73 -4.16 6.10
C VAL A 333 -25.26 -4.94 4.88
N LEU A 334 -24.52 -6.05 5.08
CA LEU A 334 -24.10 -6.95 4.00
C LEU A 334 -25.27 -7.61 3.27
N ASN A 335 -26.41 -7.80 3.94
CA ASN A 335 -27.65 -8.33 3.35
C ASN A 335 -28.62 -7.23 2.88
N GLY A 336 -28.12 -6.00 2.65
CA GLY A 336 -28.87 -4.94 1.99
C GLY A 336 -29.65 -4.01 2.92
N LYS A 337 -29.43 -4.06 4.24
CA LYS A 337 -29.92 -3.01 5.14
C LYS A 337 -29.27 -1.67 4.74
N PRO A 338 -30.06 -0.61 4.47
CA PRO A 338 -29.50 0.71 4.18
C PRO A 338 -28.69 1.25 5.36
N CYS A 339 -27.49 1.76 5.08
CA CYS A 339 -26.63 2.44 6.06
C CYS A 339 -26.05 3.73 5.45
N PRO A 340 -26.86 4.81 5.41
CA PRO A 340 -26.47 6.06 4.75
C PRO A 340 -25.33 6.80 5.44
N GLU A 341 -24.97 6.44 6.68
CA GLU A 341 -23.83 7.00 7.39
C GLU A 341 -22.49 6.45 6.88
N LEU A 342 -22.49 5.22 6.35
CA LEU A 342 -21.29 4.51 5.91
C LEU A 342 -21.17 4.39 4.38
N LEU A 343 -22.32 4.28 3.69
CA LEU A 343 -22.41 3.95 2.27
C LEU A 343 -23.21 5.00 1.49
N ILE A 344 -22.72 5.33 0.30
CA ILE A 344 -23.54 6.03 -0.70
C ILE A 344 -24.60 5.09 -1.27
N GLN A 345 -25.72 5.65 -1.74
CA GLN A 345 -26.62 4.91 -2.60
C GLN A 345 -25.90 4.63 -3.93
N HIS A 346 -25.63 3.36 -4.19
CA HIS A 346 -24.93 2.92 -5.39
C HIS A 346 -25.74 1.83 -6.11
N LYS A 347 -25.49 1.68 -7.40
CA LYS A 347 -26.01 0.59 -8.23
C LYS A 347 -24.83 -0.09 -8.89
N THR A 348 -24.65 -1.36 -8.57
CA THR A 348 -23.72 -2.22 -9.30
C THR A 348 -24.48 -2.97 -10.39
N LYS A 349 -23.92 -3.02 -11.60
CA LYS A 349 -24.34 -3.95 -12.65
C LYS A 349 -23.45 -5.21 -12.67
N THR A 350 -22.44 -5.27 -11.80
CA THR A 350 -21.61 -6.46 -11.63
C THR A 350 -22.49 -7.57 -11.07
N ASN A 351 -22.66 -8.62 -11.86
CA ASN A 351 -23.35 -9.83 -11.46
C ASN A 351 -22.39 -10.73 -10.67
N ASP A 352 -22.88 -11.46 -9.68
CA ASP A 352 -22.09 -12.43 -8.89
C ASP A 352 -21.47 -13.54 -9.77
N SER A 353 -21.92 -13.66 -11.02
CA SER A 353 -21.31 -14.53 -12.00
C SER A 353 -19.97 -13.97 -12.50
N ILE A 354 -18.87 -14.66 -12.19
CA ILE A 354 -17.55 -14.42 -12.80
C ILE A 354 -17.70 -14.45 -14.33
N PRO A 355 -17.33 -13.37 -15.05
CA PRO A 355 -17.38 -13.33 -16.50
C PRO A 355 -16.64 -14.51 -17.13
N LEU A 356 -17.16 -15.06 -18.23
CA LEU A 356 -16.60 -16.25 -18.86
C LEU A 356 -15.11 -16.06 -19.25
N ALA A 357 -14.71 -14.84 -19.58
CA ALA A 357 -13.32 -14.48 -19.86
C ALA A 357 -12.42 -14.63 -18.63
N MET A 358 -12.89 -14.22 -17.45
CA MET A 358 -12.16 -14.40 -16.19
C MET A 358 -12.12 -15.86 -15.76
N LYS A 359 -13.21 -16.63 -15.94
CA LYS A 359 -13.20 -18.09 -15.74
C LYS A 359 -12.17 -18.79 -16.63
N LYS A 360 -12.06 -18.39 -17.91
CA LYS A 360 -11.05 -18.93 -18.83
C LYS A 360 -9.63 -18.56 -18.42
N HIS A 361 -9.41 -17.34 -17.93
CA HIS A 361 -8.11 -16.90 -17.45
C HIS A 361 -7.71 -17.64 -16.17
N GLU A 362 -8.64 -17.83 -15.23
CA GLU A 362 -8.46 -18.60 -14.01
C GLU A 362 -8.16 -20.08 -14.32
N GLN A 363 -8.88 -20.68 -15.27
CA GLN A 363 -8.59 -22.03 -15.78
C GLN A 363 -7.22 -22.12 -16.46
N ALA A 364 -6.79 -21.08 -17.18
CA ALA A 364 -5.46 -21.04 -17.79
C ALA A 364 -4.34 -20.93 -16.74
N LEU A 365 -4.55 -20.14 -15.68
CA LEU A 365 -3.63 -20.02 -14.55
C LEU A 365 -3.53 -21.33 -13.76
N ILE A 366 -4.66 -22.01 -13.53
CA ILE A 366 -4.70 -23.34 -12.91
C ILE A 366 -3.98 -24.36 -13.80
N GLY A 367 -4.24 -24.37 -15.10
CA GLY A 367 -3.58 -25.26 -16.06
C GLY A 367 -2.07 -25.03 -16.16
N LEU A 368 -1.60 -23.79 -16.05
CA LEU A 368 -0.17 -23.47 -15.97
C LEU A 368 0.47 -23.98 -14.67
N SER A 369 -0.27 -23.97 -13.55
CA SER A 369 0.20 -24.54 -12.27
C SER A 369 0.22 -26.07 -12.26
N GLU A 370 -0.63 -26.72 -13.07
CA GLU A 370 -0.63 -28.17 -13.25
C GLU A 370 0.45 -28.62 -14.22
N MET A 371 0.72 -27.82 -15.27
CA MET A 371 1.84 -28.06 -16.18
C MET A 371 3.20 -27.92 -15.48
N SER A 372 3.37 -26.93 -14.60
CA SER A 372 4.62 -26.78 -13.84
C SER A 372 4.87 -27.97 -12.89
N LYS A 373 3.82 -28.56 -12.29
CA LYS A 373 3.92 -29.78 -11.49
C LYS A 373 4.21 -31.05 -12.32
N SER A 374 3.83 -31.06 -13.60
CA SER A 374 4.09 -32.21 -14.49
C SER A 374 5.53 -32.25 -15.00
N CYS A 375 6.19 -31.10 -15.13
CA CYS A 375 7.59 -30.99 -15.56
C CYS A 375 8.60 -31.54 -14.54
N ASP A 376 8.24 -31.64 -13.25
CA ASP A 376 9.09 -32.25 -12.21
C ASP A 376 9.18 -33.78 -12.30
N SER A 377 8.51 -34.42 -13.27
CA SER A 377 8.41 -35.88 -13.36
C SER A 377 8.94 -36.51 -14.65
N SER A 378 9.57 -35.76 -15.55
CA SER A 378 10.15 -36.34 -16.76
C SER A 378 11.57 -35.84 -17.03
N GLU A 379 12.53 -36.74 -16.86
CA GLU A 379 13.88 -36.62 -17.39
C GLU A 379 13.86 -36.40 -18.91
N ASP A 380 14.73 -35.49 -19.34
CA ASP A 380 15.25 -35.33 -20.70
C ASP A 380 14.25 -34.94 -21.81
N ASN A 381 14.21 -33.64 -22.13
CA ASN A 381 14.21 -33.20 -23.52
C ASN A 381 14.63 -31.72 -23.64
N ARG A 382 15.80 -31.50 -24.23
CA ARG A 382 16.27 -30.19 -24.69
C ARG A 382 15.36 -29.66 -25.80
N ALA A 383 14.36 -28.84 -25.45
CA ALA A 383 13.72 -27.92 -26.38
C ALA A 383 14.28 -26.51 -26.16
N LYS A 384 14.90 -25.95 -27.20
CA LYS A 384 15.34 -24.56 -27.23
C LYS A 384 14.10 -23.65 -27.13
N TRP A 385 14.00 -22.90 -26.05
CA TRP A 385 13.04 -21.79 -25.93
C TRP A 385 13.51 -20.61 -26.80
N PRO A 386 12.58 -19.87 -27.43
CA PRO A 386 12.96 -18.65 -28.15
C PRO A 386 13.55 -17.63 -27.17
N ASP A 387 14.62 -16.98 -27.62
CA ASP A 387 15.38 -15.97 -26.89
C ASP A 387 14.48 -14.75 -26.60
N CYS A 388 13.92 -14.69 -25.39
CA CYS A 388 13.20 -13.53 -24.88
C CYS A 388 14.20 -12.53 -24.29
N ARG A 389 15.20 -12.10 -25.08
CA ARG A 389 15.92 -10.86 -24.78
C ARG A 389 15.00 -9.70 -25.14
N THR A 390 14.36 -9.12 -24.13
CA THR A 390 14.08 -7.70 -24.18
C THR A 390 15.30 -7.00 -23.61
N ASP A 391 16.20 -6.61 -24.51
CA ASP A 391 17.23 -5.61 -24.26
C ASP A 391 16.58 -4.30 -23.76
N ASP A 392 17.31 -3.62 -22.88
CA ASP A 392 17.24 -2.18 -22.54
C ASP A 392 15.91 -1.60 -22.04
N LYS A 393 15.54 -1.88 -20.78
CA LYS A 393 14.58 -1.03 -20.00
C LYS A 393 14.85 -0.94 -18.49
N PHE A 394 16.09 -1.17 -18.05
CA PHE A 394 16.42 -0.94 -16.63
C PHE A 394 16.48 0.57 -16.32
N GLU A 395 16.97 1.40 -17.25
CA GLU A 395 17.07 2.85 -17.03
C GLU A 395 15.69 3.55 -17.01
N ASP A 396 14.75 3.16 -17.88
CA ASP A 396 13.41 3.77 -17.93
C ASP A 396 12.54 3.44 -16.69
N PHE A 397 12.78 2.31 -16.01
CA PHE A 397 11.97 1.90 -14.85
C PHE A 397 12.46 2.51 -13.53
N VAL A 398 13.75 2.84 -13.44
CA VAL A 398 14.37 3.41 -12.23
C VAL A 398 14.28 4.95 -12.21
N GLU A 399 14.04 5.62 -13.35
CA GLU A 399 13.70 7.05 -13.38
C GLU A 399 12.23 7.35 -13.00
N GLU A 400 11.34 6.36 -12.97
CA GLU A 400 9.88 6.56 -12.89
C GLU A 400 9.19 6.07 -11.58
N LEU A 401 9.96 5.69 -10.55
CA LEU A 401 9.48 5.40 -9.18
C LEU A 401 10.22 6.23 -8.13
#